data_AF-B9NXC9-F1
#
_entry.id   AF-B9NXC9-F1
#
_cell.length_a   1.000
_cell.length_b   1.000
_cell.length_c   1.000
_cell.angle_alpha   90.00
_cell.angle_beta   90.00
_cell.angle_gamma   90.00
#
_symmetry.space_group_name_H-M   'P 1'
#
loop_
_entity.id
_entity.type
_entity.pdbx_description
1 polymer ?
#
loop_
_entity_poly.entity_id
_entity_poly.type
_entity_poly.pdbx_seq_one_letter_code
_entity_poly.pdbx_strand_id
1 'polypeptide(L)' 'MADDTIIEIRHDGSIKRRSAEDETHVEADGSIFKWTPHAESTMTGDGIEMARRTEDRIAAITHDGVVDRARKRQGD' A
#
# COMPACT_ATOMS: atom_id res chain seq x y z
N MET A 1 0.11 23.27 12.68
CA MET A 1 -0.98 23.21 11.67
C MET A 1 -0.93 21.82 11.05
N ALA A 2 -2.07 21.25 10.66
CA ALA A 2 -2.05 20.03 9.85
C ALA A 2 -1.31 20.34 8.55
N ASP A 3 -0.40 19.46 8.16
CA ASP A 3 0.51 19.47 7.01
C ASP A 3 -0.21 19.31 5.66
N ASP A 4 -1.28 20.07 5.43
CA ASP A 4 -2.22 19.90 4.30
C ASP A 4 -2.78 18.48 4.17
N THR A 5 -2.75 17.69 5.25
CA THR A 5 -3.36 16.37 5.29
C THR A 5 -4.88 16.48 5.17
N ILE A 6 -5.44 15.82 4.15
CA ILE A 6 -6.87 15.64 3.94
C ILE A 6 -7.25 14.20 4.32
N ILE A 7 -8.27 14.06 5.16
CA ILE A 7 -8.92 12.78 5.45
C ILE A 7 -10.36 12.85 4.90
N GLU A 8 -10.65 12.02 3.90
CA GLU A 8 -11.98 11.82 3.35
C GLU A 8 -12.54 10.51 3.93
N ILE A 9 -13.72 10.57 4.54
CA ILE A 9 -14.48 9.40 4.99
C ILE A 9 -15.73 9.33 4.14
N ARG A 10 -15.91 8.20 3.43
CA ARG A 10 -17.04 8.00 2.52
C ARG A 10 -18.19 7.27 3.22
N HIS A 11 -19.36 7.31 2.58
CA HIS A 11 -20.59 6.73 3.14
C HIS A 11 -20.52 5.21 3.34
N ASP A 12 -19.62 4.53 2.62
CA ASP A 12 -19.41 3.08 2.67
C ASP A 12 -18.39 2.68 3.75
N GLY A 13 -17.87 3.65 4.50
CA GLY A 13 -16.87 3.45 5.53
C GLY A 13 -15.43 3.46 5.01
N SER A 14 -15.20 3.58 3.69
CA SER A 14 -13.85 3.74 3.15
C SER A 14 -13.25 5.09 3.54
N ILE A 15 -11.93 5.10 3.76
CA ILE A 15 -11.16 6.25 4.22
C ILE A 15 -10.02 6.50 3.24
N LYS A 16 -9.85 7.76 2.83
CA LYS A 16 -8.67 8.21 2.10
C LYS A 16 -7.97 9.30 2.88
N ARG A 17 -6.73 9.01 3.29
CA ARG A 17 -5.81 10.03 3.79
C ARG A 17 -4.85 10.41 2.67
N ARG A 18 -4.72 11.70 2.40
CA ARG A 18 -3.72 12.26 1.48
C ARG A 18 -2.95 13.36 2.17
N SER A 19 -1.64 13.37 1.97
CA SER A 19 -0.74 14.47 2.31
C SER A 19 0.06 14.87 1.07
N ALA A 20 1.01 15.81 1.21
CA ALA A 20 1.95 16.13 0.15
C ALA A 20 2.90 14.96 -0.19
N GLU A 21 3.20 14.09 0.79
CA GLU A 21 4.23 13.06 0.68
C GLU A 21 3.66 11.68 0.40
N ASP A 22 2.48 11.38 0.91
CA ASP A 22 1.93 10.03 0.85
C ASP A 22 0.39 9.99 0.81
N GLU A 23 -0.09 8.81 0.44
CA GLU A 23 -1.50 8.52 0.32
C GLU A 23 -1.78 7.15 0.94
N THR A 24 -2.88 7.05 1.68
CA THR A 24 -3.33 5.79 2.29
C THR A 24 -4.83 5.65 2.07
N HIS A 25 -5.24 4.54 1.46
CA HIS A 25 -6.63 4.15 1.29
C HIS A 25 -6.92 2.97 2.20
N VAL A 26 -8.01 3.05 2.94
CA VAL A 26 -8.66 1.93 3.60
C VAL A 26 -10.00 1.77 2.89
N GLU A 27 -10.14 0.72 2.10
CA GLU A 27 -11.35 0.47 1.34
C GLU A 27 -12.45 -0.12 2.23
N ALA A 28 -13.69 -0.15 1.73
CA ALA A 28 -14.85 -0.59 2.51
C ALA A 28 -14.79 -2.07 2.93
N ASP A 29 -14.02 -2.89 2.21
CA ASP A 29 -13.75 -4.29 2.54
C ASP A 29 -12.59 -4.47 3.54
N GLY A 30 -12.02 -3.37 4.02
CA GLY A 30 -10.89 -3.33 4.93
C GLY A 30 -9.52 -3.45 4.25
N SER A 31 -9.46 -3.65 2.93
CA SER A 31 -8.18 -3.67 2.22
C SER A 31 -7.48 -2.31 2.32
N ILE A 32 -6.15 -2.36 2.43
CA ILE A 32 -5.32 -1.18 2.63
C ILE A 32 -4.40 -1.02 1.44
N PHE A 33 -4.27 0.21 0.96
CA PHE A 33 -3.27 0.61 -0.03
C PHE A 33 -2.50 1.81 0.50
N LYS A 34 -1.18 1.78 0.40
CA LYS A 34 -0.31 2.89 0.80
C LYS A 34 0.70 3.19 -0.29
N TRP A 35 0.76 4.45 -0.70
CA TRP A 35 1.76 4.96 -1.61
C TRP A 35 2.61 5.99 -0.90
N THR A 36 3.92 5.85 -1.04
CA THR A 36 4.94 6.78 -0.52
C THR A 36 5.96 7.03 -1.61
N PRO A 37 6.89 7.99 -1.44
CA PRO A 37 7.96 8.21 -2.40
C PRO A 37 8.91 7.01 -2.55
N HIS A 38 8.88 6.05 -1.61
CA HIS A 38 9.82 4.94 -1.55
C HIS A 38 9.20 3.58 -1.85
N ALA A 39 7.89 3.44 -1.68
CA ALA A 39 7.21 2.17 -1.82
C ALA A 39 5.71 2.32 -2.04
N GLU A 40 5.17 1.36 -2.78
CA GLU A 40 3.75 0.99 -2.80
C GLU A 40 3.56 -0.25 -1.91
N SER A 41 2.52 -0.26 -1.09
CA SER A 41 2.17 -1.41 -0.24
C SER A 41 0.66 -1.65 -0.27
N THR A 42 0.27 -2.92 -0.18
CA THR A 42 -1.13 -3.35 -0.08
C THR A 42 -1.28 -4.45 0.96
N MET A 43 -2.44 -4.51 1.61
CA MET A 43 -2.82 -5.56 2.55
C MET A 43 -4.29 -5.91 2.35
N THR A 44 -4.64 -7.20 2.42
CA THR A 44 -6.03 -7.66 2.41
C THR A 44 -6.74 -7.23 3.70
N GLY A 45 -8.08 -7.10 3.66
CA GLY A 45 -8.85 -6.66 4.83
C GLY A 45 -8.80 -7.60 6.04
N ASP A 46 -8.46 -8.87 5.81
CA ASP A 46 -8.22 -9.86 6.87
C ASP A 46 -6.76 -9.90 7.37
N GLY A 47 -5.87 -9.12 6.74
CA GLY A 47 -4.45 -9.05 7.06
C GLY A 47 -3.62 -10.29 6.69
N ILE A 48 -4.19 -11.27 5.98
CA ILE A 48 -3.50 -12.53 5.64
C ILE A 48 -2.45 -12.29 4.55
N GLU A 49 -2.79 -11.45 3.56
CA GLU A 49 -1.88 -11.15 2.46
C GLU A 49 -1.42 -9.71 2.49
N MET A 50 -0.14 -9.51 2.22
CA MET A 50 0.48 -8.19 2.13
C MET A 50 1.54 -8.21 1.05
N ALA A 51 1.59 -7.16 0.24
CA ALA A 51 2.66 -6.96 -0.74
C ALA A 51 3.28 -5.57 -0.59
N ARG A 52 4.59 -5.49 -0.81
CA ARG A 52 5.35 -4.25 -0.88
C ARG A 52 6.19 -4.24 -2.15
N ARG A 53 6.18 -3.11 -2.83
CA ARG A 53 6.94 -2.85 -4.05
C ARG A 53 7.78 -1.59 -3.85
N THR A 54 9.09 -1.73 -3.99
CA THR A 54 10.02 -0.61 -4.16
C THR A 54 10.46 -0.53 -5.62
N GLU A 55 11.35 0.42 -5.93
CA GLU A 55 12.00 0.53 -7.23
C GLU A 55 12.69 -0.79 -7.64
N ASP A 56 13.40 -1.40 -6.70
CA ASP A 56 14.33 -2.50 -6.93
C ASP A 56 13.86 -3.85 -6.38
N ARG A 57 12.75 -3.89 -5.65
CA ARG A 57 12.32 -5.09 -4.92
C ARG A 57 10.82 -5.28 -4.89
N ILE A 58 10.41 -6.54 -4.84
CA ILE A 58 9.04 -6.97 -4.58
C ILE A 58 9.11 -7.99 -3.45
N ALA A 59 8.38 -7.71 -2.38
CA ALA A 59 8.18 -8.64 -1.27
C ALA A 59 6.68 -8.86 -1.07
N ALA A 60 6.28 -10.10 -0.79
CA ALA A 60 4.90 -10.43 -0.47
C ALA A 60 4.83 -11.57 0.57
N ILE A 61 3.86 -11.46 1.46
CA ILE A 61 3.38 -12.54 2.32
C ILE A 61 2.02 -12.93 1.73
N THR A 62 1.85 -14.20 1.39
CA THR A 62 0.62 -14.77 0.85
C THR A 62 0.21 -15.98 1.67
N HIS A 63 -0.99 -16.52 1.40
CA HIS A 63 -1.43 -17.78 1.99
C HIS A 63 -0.43 -18.93 1.74
N ASP A 64 0.28 -18.89 0.61
CA ASP A 64 1.16 -19.97 0.15
C ASP A 64 2.64 -19.76 0.51
N GLY A 65 2.95 -18.65 1.20
CA GLY A 65 4.27 -18.39 1.75
C GLY A 65 4.79 -16.99 1.46
N VAL A 66 6.12 -16.86 1.46
CA VAL A 66 6.79 -15.56 1.34
C VAL A 66 7.54 -15.48 0.02
N VAL A 67 7.31 -14.41 -0.72
CA VAL A 67 8.08 -14.02 -1.89
C VAL A 67 8.96 -12.84 -1.51
N ASP A 68 10.25 -12.92 -1.82
CA ASP A 68 11.15 -11.79 -1.72
C ASP A 68 12.12 -11.82 -2.91
N ARG A 69 12.02 -10.81 -3.78
CA ARG A 69 12.74 -10.80 -5.05
C ARG A 69 13.19 -9.40 -5.46
N ALA A 70 14.42 -9.30 -5.92
CA ALA A 70 14.86 -8.13 -6.68
C ALA A 70 14.12 -8.03 -8.02
N ARG A 71 13.82 -6.81 -8.47
CA ARG A 71 13.31 -6.59 -9.83
C ARG A 71 14.45 -6.76 -10.82
N LYS A 72 14.23 -7.55 -11.88
CA LYS A 72 15.13 -7.55 -13.03
C LYS A 72 15.06 -6.18 -13.70
N ARG A 73 16.19 -5.49 -13.83
CA ARG A 73 16.29 -4.38 -14.79
C ARG A 73 16.16 -4.97 -16.19
N GLN A 74 15.37 -4.32 -17.04
CA GLN A 74 15.26 -4.71 -18.45
C GLN A 74 16.61 -4.37 -19.10
N GLY A 75 17.54 -5.34 -19.17
CA GLY A 75 18.91 -5.12 -19.65
C GLY A 75 19.99 -6.11 -19.19
N ASP A 76 19.71 -7.03 -18.26
CA ASP A 76 20.61 -8.14 -17.87
C ASP A 76 20.25 -9.47 -18.57
#